data_AF-L7EYL4-F1
#
_entry.id   AF-L7EYL4-F1
#
_cell.length_a   1.000
_cell.length_b   1.000
_cell.length_c   1.000
_cell.angle_alpha   90.00
_cell.angle_beta   90.00
_cell.angle_gamma   90.00
#
_symmetry.space_group_name_H-M   'P 1'
#
loop_
_entity.id
_entity.type
_entity.pdbx_description
1 polymer ?
#
loop_
_entity_poly.entity_id
_entity_poly.type
_entity_poly.pdbx_seq_one_letter_code
_entity_poly.pdbx_strand_id
1 'polypeptide(L)'
;MSGTDEPDLALVLAGDTGRTRAVPATDPDFARLRGLLQPTYSGTERVSEVWAEGRYPPVRVTVIWGLTGVGGWPDTDSPPGGDVAMERQDQLFLDEEGTPWVRSDPSPEIEDDDIRWHRVSRADYDRLERAGVFAAGSAGTGRAGAGAGRRDEVRWAVAGLAVGLGVGAGGVLLMRRAADRREAGPPQGPRQELNNL
;
A
#
# COMPACT_ATOMS: atom_id res chain seq x y z
N MET A 1 2.21 10.80 -25.83
CA MET A 1 3.24 10.23 -24.96
C MET A 1 2.53 9.26 -24.03
N SER A 2 2.68 7.96 -24.23
CA SER A 2 2.10 6.98 -23.31
C SER A 2 3.02 6.91 -22.09
N GLY A 3 2.75 7.75 -21.09
CA GLY A 3 3.10 7.36 -19.73
C GLY A 3 2.27 6.12 -19.48
N THR A 4 2.90 4.97 -19.36
CA THR A 4 2.21 3.73 -19.03
C THR A 4 1.50 3.98 -17.69
N ASP A 5 0.19 3.72 -17.61
CA ASP A 5 -0.61 3.66 -16.38
C ASP A 5 -0.15 2.48 -15.50
N GLU A 6 1.16 2.36 -15.32
CA GLU A 6 1.83 1.32 -14.59
C GLU A 6 2.39 1.95 -13.31
N PRO A 7 2.12 1.36 -12.14
CA PRO A 7 2.60 1.90 -10.88
C PRO A 7 4.12 2.16 -10.91
N ASP A 8 4.53 3.32 -10.42
CA ASP A 8 5.94 3.71 -10.28
C ASP A 8 6.41 3.75 -8.82
N LEU A 9 5.49 3.45 -7.89
CA LEU A 9 5.71 3.43 -6.46
C LEU A 9 5.01 2.23 -5.80
N ALA A 10 5.70 1.58 -4.86
CA ALA A 10 5.12 0.60 -3.95
C ALA A 10 5.30 1.08 -2.50
N LEU A 11 4.21 1.27 -1.79
CA LEU A 11 4.20 1.49 -0.34
C LEU A 11 4.07 0.14 0.34
N VAL A 12 5.13 -0.28 1.05
CA VAL A 12 5.21 -1.57 1.75
C VAL A 12 4.94 -1.34 3.23
N LEU A 13 3.91 -1.98 3.77
CA LEU A 13 3.51 -1.92 5.17
C LEU A 13 3.74 -3.29 5.80
N ALA A 14 4.66 -3.36 6.76
CA ALA A 14 4.93 -4.57 7.51
C ALA A 14 3.75 -4.91 8.44
N GLY A 15 3.18 -6.10 8.33
CA GLY A 15 1.95 -6.46 9.05
C GLY A 15 2.12 -6.62 10.56
N ASP A 16 3.34 -6.92 11.02
CA ASP A 16 3.66 -7.14 12.44
C ASP A 16 3.90 -5.84 13.22
N THR A 17 4.46 -4.84 12.55
CA THR A 17 4.94 -3.59 13.17
C THR A 17 4.17 -2.36 12.70
N GLY A 18 3.39 -2.48 11.62
CA GLY A 18 2.72 -1.36 10.97
C GLY A 18 3.67 -0.33 10.35
N ARG A 19 4.97 -0.62 10.31
CA ARG A 19 5.97 0.28 9.73
C ARG A 19 5.82 0.29 8.21
N THR A 20 6.01 1.47 7.63
CA THR A 20 5.84 1.71 6.19
C THR A 20 7.15 2.11 5.55
N ARG A 21 7.41 1.62 4.32
CA ARG A 21 8.51 2.04 3.46
C ARG A 21 8.00 2.28 2.04
N ALA A 22 8.39 3.41 1.46
CA ALA A 22 8.23 3.67 0.03
C ALA A 22 9.35 3.00 -0.77
N VAL A 23 8.99 2.29 -1.83
CA VAL A 23 9.89 1.60 -2.75
C VAL A 23 9.61 2.11 -4.16
N PRO A 24 10.40 3.05 -4.69
CA PRO A 24 10.20 3.57 -6.04
C PRO A 24 10.60 2.54 -7.09
N ALA A 25 10.09 2.67 -8.32
CA ALA A 25 10.39 1.75 -9.44
C ALA A 25 11.90 1.65 -9.78
N THR A 26 12.71 2.63 -9.37
CA THR A 26 14.17 2.62 -9.51
C THR A 26 14.89 1.75 -8.48
N ASP A 27 14.22 1.34 -7.40
CA ASP A 27 14.73 0.42 -6.38
C ASP A 27 14.60 -1.04 -6.87
N PRO A 28 15.66 -1.87 -6.84
CA PRO A 28 15.58 -3.28 -7.21
C PRO A 28 14.52 -4.09 -6.45
N ASP A 29 14.16 -3.66 -5.24
CA ASP A 29 13.12 -4.31 -4.45
C ASP A 29 11.72 -4.12 -5.08
N PHE A 30 11.49 -3.07 -5.87
CA PHE A 30 10.24 -2.88 -6.60
C PHE A 30 9.98 -4.03 -7.58
N ALA A 31 10.98 -4.36 -8.41
CA ALA A 31 10.88 -5.45 -9.37
C ALA A 31 10.70 -6.81 -8.68
N ARG A 32 11.33 -7.00 -7.51
CA ARG A 32 11.19 -8.22 -6.70
C ARG A 32 9.77 -8.36 -6.14
N LEU A 33 9.21 -7.29 -5.60
CA LEU A 33 7.82 -7.24 -5.11
C LEU A 33 6.85 -7.56 -6.24
N ARG A 34 7.04 -6.92 -7.40
CA ARG A 34 6.20 -7.13 -8.57
C ARG A 34 6.29 -8.57 -9.08
N GLY A 35 7.48 -9.17 -9.06
CA GLY A 35 7.67 -10.58 -9.42
C GLY A 35 6.98 -11.56 -8.47
N LEU A 36 6.96 -11.27 -7.16
CA LEU A 36 6.27 -12.11 -6.18
C LEU A 36 4.75 -11.93 -6.24
N LEU A 37 4.27 -10.68 -6.19
CA LEU A 37 2.85 -10.33 -6.04
C LEU A 37 2.07 -10.36 -7.36
N GLN A 38 2.79 -10.38 -8.48
CA GLN A 38 2.23 -10.52 -9.83
C GLN A 38 1.03 -9.59 -10.08
N PRO A 39 1.22 -8.25 -10.05
CA PRO A 39 0.10 -7.32 -10.20
C PRO A 39 -0.60 -7.34 -11.56
N THR A 40 -0.08 -8.11 -12.53
CA THR A 40 -0.75 -8.36 -13.81
C THR A 40 -1.61 -9.64 -13.80
N TYR A 41 -1.60 -10.42 -12.71
CA TYR A 41 -2.43 -11.61 -12.58
C TYR A 41 -3.90 -11.20 -12.46
N SER A 42 -4.73 -11.71 -13.38
CA SER A 42 -6.15 -11.38 -13.48
C SER A 42 -7.09 -12.51 -13.05
N GLY A 43 -6.55 -13.67 -12.68
CA GLY A 43 -7.35 -14.80 -12.20
C GLY A 43 -7.75 -14.66 -10.74
N THR A 44 -8.51 -15.64 -10.26
CA THR A 44 -8.71 -15.86 -8.83
C THR A 44 -8.75 -17.36 -8.57
N GLU A 45 -7.94 -17.81 -7.61
CA GLU A 45 -7.93 -19.17 -7.09
C GLU A 45 -8.93 -19.29 -5.95
N ARG A 46 -9.58 -20.45 -5.85
CA ARG A 46 -10.49 -20.73 -4.74
C ARG A 46 -9.69 -20.90 -3.45
N VAL A 47 -10.03 -20.12 -2.44
CA VAL A 47 -9.52 -20.25 -1.07
C VAL A 47 -10.38 -21.20 -0.25
N SER A 48 -9.94 -21.51 0.98
CA SER A 48 -10.77 -22.26 1.93
C SER A 48 -12.07 -21.49 2.25
N GLU A 49 -13.13 -22.22 2.61
CA GLU A 49 -14.41 -21.60 3.01
C GLU A 49 -14.22 -20.64 4.20
N VAL A 50 -13.34 -21.00 5.13
CA VAL A 50 -12.99 -20.18 6.30
C VAL A 50 -12.43 -18.82 5.86
N TRP A 51 -11.58 -18.78 4.83
CA TRP A 51 -11.04 -17.52 4.30
C TRP A 51 -12.08 -16.74 3.48
N ALA A 52 -12.94 -17.43 2.73
CA ALA A 52 -14.05 -16.82 2.01
C ALA A 52 -15.02 -16.10 2.97
N GLU A 53 -15.20 -16.63 4.18
CA GLU A 53 -15.95 -16.01 5.27
C GLU A 53 -15.17 -14.91 6.01
N GLY A 54 -13.99 -14.49 5.50
CA GLY A 54 -13.17 -13.41 6.06
C GLY A 54 -12.29 -13.83 7.24
N ARG A 55 -12.20 -15.12 7.56
CA ARG A 55 -11.35 -15.64 8.64
C ARG A 55 -10.01 -16.13 8.08
N TYR A 56 -9.19 -15.19 7.62
CA TYR A 56 -7.83 -15.46 7.15
C TYR A 56 -6.78 -15.19 8.25
N PRO A 57 -5.56 -15.75 8.14
CA PRO A 57 -4.45 -15.48 9.04
C PRO A 57 -4.05 -14.00 9.07
N PRO A 58 -3.21 -13.57 10.03
CA PRO A 58 -2.66 -12.23 10.02
C PRO A 58 -1.91 -11.91 8.73
N VAL A 59 -2.12 -10.69 8.21
CA VAL A 59 -1.39 -10.16 7.05
C VAL A 59 0.11 -10.09 7.40
N ARG A 60 0.96 -10.60 6.52
CA ARG A 60 2.43 -10.50 6.65
C ARG A 60 2.94 -9.16 6.14
N VAL A 61 2.40 -8.73 5.00
CA VAL A 61 2.72 -7.44 4.39
C VAL A 61 1.52 -6.96 3.56
N THR A 62 1.27 -5.66 3.60
CA THR A 62 0.39 -4.97 2.65
C THR A 62 1.26 -4.14 1.71
N VAL A 63 0.99 -4.21 0.41
CA VAL A 63 1.64 -3.38 -0.61
C VAL A 63 0.57 -2.58 -1.32
N ILE A 64 0.70 -1.25 -1.30
CA ILE A 64 -0.12 -0.35 -2.09
C ILE A 64 0.70 0.09 -3.29
N TRP A 65 0.17 -0.12 -4.48
CA TRP A 65 0.76 0.30 -5.73
C TRP A 65 0.17 1.66 -6.11
N GLY A 66 1.03 2.60 -6.49
CA GLY A 66 0.58 3.91 -6.92
C GLY A 66 1.41 4.49 -8.03
N LEU A 67 0.83 5.52 -8.63
CA LEU A 67 1.44 6.35 -9.67
C LEU A 67 1.72 7.74 -9.08
N THR A 68 2.97 8.18 -9.12
CA THR A 68 3.37 9.51 -8.65
C THR A 68 3.15 10.58 -9.73
N GLY A 69 2.96 11.83 -9.31
CA GLY A 69 2.83 12.97 -10.23
C GLY A 69 1.47 13.02 -10.94
N VAL A 70 0.45 12.41 -10.34
CA VAL A 70 -0.92 12.41 -10.87
C VAL A 70 -1.58 13.74 -10.55
N GLY A 71 -1.63 14.59 -11.59
CA GLY A 71 -2.53 15.73 -11.71
C GLY A 71 -1.84 17.07 -11.47
N GLY A 72 -1.92 18.07 -12.36
CA GLY A 72 -1.94 18.04 -13.81
C GLY A 72 -2.63 19.23 -14.51
N TRP A 73 -2.49 20.51 -14.12
CA TRP A 73 -3.03 21.60 -14.98
C TRP A 73 -2.31 21.63 -16.33
N PRO A 74 -3.02 21.71 -17.46
CA PRO A 74 -2.45 21.52 -18.80
C PRO A 74 -1.44 22.58 -19.27
N ASP A 75 -1.37 23.76 -18.64
CA ASP A 75 -0.63 24.93 -19.17
C ASP A 75 0.68 25.28 -18.45
N THR A 76 1.05 24.56 -17.40
CA THR A 76 2.31 24.82 -16.68
C THR A 76 3.21 23.61 -16.83
N ASP A 77 4.31 23.77 -17.57
CA ASP A 77 5.33 22.76 -17.86
C ASP A 77 6.12 22.34 -16.58
N SER A 78 5.38 21.90 -15.55
CA SER A 78 5.83 21.50 -14.22
C SER A 78 4.81 20.54 -13.60
N PRO A 79 5.26 19.46 -12.94
CA PRO A 79 4.37 18.42 -12.42
C PRO A 79 3.53 18.98 -11.27
N PRO A 80 2.21 18.78 -11.25
CA PRO A 80 1.42 19.32 -10.15
C PRO A 80 1.30 18.24 -9.07
N GLY A 81 1.38 18.68 -7.82
CA GLY A 81 1.24 17.88 -6.60
C GLY A 81 2.28 16.77 -6.40
N GLY A 82 2.80 16.60 -5.18
CA GLY A 82 3.39 15.33 -4.77
C GLY A 82 2.33 14.23 -4.61
N ASP A 83 1.28 14.27 -5.42
CA ASP A 83 0.09 13.47 -5.29
C ASP A 83 0.34 12.09 -5.90
N VAL A 84 -0.20 11.08 -5.23
CA VAL A 84 -0.05 9.67 -5.60
C VAL A 84 -1.45 9.13 -5.80
N ALA A 85 -1.74 8.67 -7.02
CA ALA A 85 -2.93 7.86 -7.26
C ALA A 85 -2.68 6.45 -6.72
N MET A 86 -3.62 5.92 -5.93
CA MET A 86 -3.60 4.52 -5.51
C MET A 86 -4.31 3.73 -6.59
N GLU A 87 -3.62 2.73 -7.14
CA GLU A 87 -4.15 1.92 -8.23
C GLU A 87 -4.54 0.52 -7.76
N ARG A 88 -3.88 0.01 -6.71
CA ARG A 88 -4.07 -1.38 -6.28
C ARG A 88 -3.54 -1.62 -4.88
N GLN A 89 -4.17 -2.55 -4.17
CA GLN A 89 -3.65 -3.09 -2.92
C GLN A 89 -3.44 -4.61 -3.00
N ASP A 90 -2.27 -5.09 -2.58
CA ASP A 90 -1.97 -6.51 -2.38
C ASP A 90 -1.68 -6.80 -0.92
N GLN A 91 -2.22 -7.90 -0.40
CA GLN A 91 -1.95 -8.40 0.95
C GLN A 91 -1.40 -9.82 0.87
N LEU A 92 -0.31 -10.09 1.60
CA LEU A 92 0.33 -11.40 1.64
C LEU A 92 0.00 -12.14 2.94
N PHE A 93 -0.36 -13.40 2.79
CA PHE A 93 -0.69 -14.33 3.88
C PHE A 93 0.15 -15.59 3.78
N LEU A 94 0.26 -16.32 4.88
CA LEU A 94 0.75 -17.70 4.91
C LEU A 94 -0.38 -18.57 5.45
N ASP A 95 -0.69 -19.67 4.75
CA ASP A 95 -1.58 -20.69 5.30
C ASP A 95 -0.89 -21.52 6.40
N GLU A 96 -1.60 -22.52 6.93
CA GLU A 96 -1.13 -23.35 8.04
C GLU A 96 0.13 -24.16 7.66
N GLU A 97 0.24 -24.53 6.39
CA GLU A 97 1.39 -25.21 5.79
C GLU A 97 2.53 -24.24 5.41
N GLY A 98 2.27 -22.93 5.49
CA GLY A 98 3.20 -21.87 5.14
C GLY A 98 3.27 -21.58 3.63
N THR A 99 2.29 -22.01 2.84
CA THR A 99 2.15 -21.59 1.45
C THR A 99 1.77 -20.11 1.41
N PRO A 100 2.49 -19.29 0.62
CA PRO A 100 2.16 -17.88 0.51
C PRO A 100 0.98 -17.66 -0.45
N TRP A 101 0.06 -16.82 0.00
CA TRP A 101 -1.14 -16.40 -0.73
C TRP A 101 -1.18 -14.88 -0.84
N VAL A 102 -1.60 -14.39 -1.99
CA VAL A 102 -1.84 -12.97 -2.23
C VAL A 102 -3.34 -12.74 -2.38
N ARG A 103 -3.87 -11.78 -1.62
CA ARG A 103 -5.18 -11.17 -1.80
C ARG A 103 -4.98 -9.82 -2.48
N SER A 104 -5.56 -9.66 -3.65
CA SER A 104 -5.44 -8.46 -4.47
C SER A 104 -6.78 -7.76 -4.57
N ASP A 105 -6.73 -6.45 -4.41
CA ASP A 105 -7.82 -5.52 -4.61
C ASP A 105 -7.38 -4.54 -5.72
N PRO A 106 -7.82 -4.75 -6.97
CA PRO A 106 -7.40 -3.96 -8.13
C PRO A 106 -7.95 -2.53 -8.17
N SER A 107 -8.94 -2.19 -7.34
CA SER A 107 -9.60 -0.87 -7.35
C SER A 107 -9.95 -0.46 -5.92
N PRO A 108 -8.98 -0.32 -5.00
CA PRO A 108 -9.26 -0.16 -3.57
C PRO A 108 -10.07 1.11 -3.22
N GLU A 109 -10.14 2.09 -4.12
CA GLU A 109 -10.94 3.30 -4.03
C GLU A 109 -12.42 3.11 -4.41
N ILE A 110 -12.75 2.00 -5.07
CA ILE A 110 -14.10 1.61 -5.47
C ILE A 110 -14.54 0.41 -4.63
N GLU A 111 -15.69 0.51 -3.97
CA GLU A 111 -16.29 -0.63 -3.26
C GLU A 111 -16.97 -1.56 -4.28
N ASP A 112 -16.18 -2.44 -4.93
CA ASP A 112 -16.64 -3.33 -6.01
C ASP A 112 -16.50 -4.85 -5.73
N ASP A 113 -16.05 -5.22 -4.53
CA ASP A 113 -15.82 -6.62 -4.10
C ASP A 113 -14.95 -7.46 -5.08
N ASP A 114 -14.18 -6.85 -6.00
CA ASP A 114 -13.29 -7.56 -6.96
C ASP A 114 -12.01 -8.03 -6.28
N ILE A 115 -12.17 -8.91 -5.30
CA ILE A 115 -11.08 -9.50 -4.55
C ILE A 115 -10.57 -10.76 -5.23
N ARG A 116 -9.28 -10.74 -5.55
CA ARG A 116 -8.61 -11.83 -6.26
C ARG A 116 -7.62 -12.53 -5.36
N TRP A 117 -7.61 -13.86 -5.40
CA TRP A 117 -6.68 -14.67 -4.64
C TRP A 117 -5.77 -15.45 -5.57
N HIS A 118 -4.49 -15.60 -5.21
CA HIS A 118 -3.62 -16.54 -5.90
C HIS A 118 -2.48 -17.01 -5.00
N ARG A 119 -1.98 -18.21 -5.27
CA ARG A 119 -0.76 -18.71 -4.64
C ARG A 119 0.47 -18.13 -5.31
N VAL A 120 1.50 -17.94 -4.52
CA VAL A 120 2.81 -17.51 -5.01
C VAL A 120 3.89 -18.51 -4.61
N SER A 121 5.06 -18.37 -5.22
CA SER A 121 6.19 -19.26 -4.97
C SER A 121 6.72 -19.09 -3.54
N ARG A 122 6.75 -20.18 -2.77
CA ARG A 122 7.37 -20.21 -1.44
C ARG A 122 8.85 -19.83 -1.50
N ALA A 123 9.56 -20.30 -2.53
CA ALA A 123 10.98 -19.99 -2.70
C ALA A 123 11.24 -18.50 -2.97
N ASP A 124 10.35 -17.84 -3.72
CA ASP A 124 10.45 -16.40 -3.98
C ASP A 124 10.09 -15.60 -2.73
N TYR A 125 9.06 -16.01 -1.99
CA TYR A 125 8.72 -15.44 -0.69
C TYR A 125 9.91 -15.50 0.28
N ASP A 126 10.48 -16.69 0.52
CA ASP A 126 11.60 -16.88 1.44
C ASP A 126 12.84 -16.06 1.00
N ARG A 127 13.03 -15.86 -0.31
CA ARG A 127 14.12 -15.03 -0.84
C ARG A 127 13.93 -13.56 -0.49
N LEU A 128 12.72 -13.03 -0.62
CA LEU A 128 12.40 -11.64 -0.27
C LEU A 128 12.43 -11.42 1.25
N GLU A 129 11.94 -12.39 2.02
CA GLU A 129 11.97 -12.36 3.48
C GLU A 129 13.43 -12.32 3.98
N ARG A 130 14.30 -13.21 3.49
CA ARG A 130 15.73 -13.21 3.85
C ARG A 130 16.46 -11.95 3.40
N ALA A 131 16.01 -11.31 2.32
CA ALA A 131 16.56 -10.03 1.86
C ALA A 131 16.03 -8.82 2.65
N GLY A 132 15.09 -9.03 3.60
CA GLY A 132 14.52 -7.97 4.42
C GLY A 132 13.57 -7.04 3.63
N VAL A 133 13.06 -7.47 2.48
CA VAL A 133 12.20 -6.62 1.62
C VAL A 133 10.92 -6.23 2.34
N PHE A 134 10.38 -7.12 3.19
CA PHE A 134 9.18 -6.87 4.00
C PHE A 134 9.48 -6.14 5.32
N ALA A 135 10.75 -6.00 5.70
CA ALA A 135 11.11 -5.30 6.92
C ALA A 135 11.10 -3.79 6.65
N ALA A 136 10.10 -3.10 7.18
CA ALA A 136 10.08 -1.66 7.12
C ALA A 136 11.12 -1.09 8.12
N GLY A 137 12.27 -0.66 7.59
CA GLY A 137 13.30 -0.02 8.41
C GLY A 137 14.76 -0.11 7.96
N SER A 138 15.09 -0.33 6.68
CA SER A 138 16.48 -0.19 6.22
C SER A 138 16.55 0.34 4.78
N ALA A 139 16.05 1.55 4.57
CA ALA A 139 16.56 2.37 3.48
C ALA A 139 17.83 3.07 3.99
N GLY A 140 18.99 2.64 3.47
CA GLY A 140 20.22 3.44 3.53
C GLY A 140 21.38 2.87 4.37
N THR A 141 22.08 1.88 3.84
CA THR A 141 23.55 1.99 3.79
C THR A 141 23.98 1.74 2.36
N GLY A 142 24.28 2.83 1.67
CA GLY A 142 24.99 2.77 0.40
C GLY A 142 26.24 1.91 0.55
N ARG A 143 26.62 1.31 -0.58
CA ARG A 143 27.86 0.59 -0.82
C ARG A 143 29.04 1.42 -0.27
N ALA A 144 29.47 1.17 0.96
CA ALA A 144 30.74 1.66 1.46
C ALA A 144 31.82 0.85 0.76
N GLY A 145 32.35 1.41 -0.32
CA GLY A 145 33.57 0.91 -0.92
C GLY A 145 34.65 0.79 0.14
N ALA A 146 35.31 -0.36 0.16
CA ALA A 146 36.55 -0.55 0.89
C ALA A 146 37.56 0.51 0.40
N GLY A 147 37.73 1.56 1.19
CA GLY A 147 38.68 2.63 0.95
C GLY A 147 39.28 3.04 2.28
N ALA A 148 40.44 2.47 2.58
CA ALA A 148 41.27 2.89 3.70
C ALA A 148 41.60 4.38 3.58
N GLY A 149 41.22 5.17 4.58
CA GLY A 149 41.50 6.61 4.62
C GLY A 149 41.30 7.15 6.04
N ARG A 150 42.37 7.71 6.59
CA ARG A 150 42.62 8.03 8.00
C ARG A 150 42.11 9.43 8.36
N ARG A 151 41.53 9.61 9.57
CA ARG A 151 41.19 10.87 10.30
C ARG A 151 39.99 11.62 9.68
N ASP A 152 38.88 11.90 10.36
CA ASP A 152 38.74 12.62 11.63
C ASP A 152 37.41 12.29 12.35
N GLU A 153 37.42 12.48 13.67
CA GLU A 153 36.33 12.26 14.62
C GLU A 153 35.17 13.26 14.43
N VAL A 154 33.94 12.78 14.21
CA VAL A 154 32.74 13.46 14.72
C VAL A 154 31.74 12.42 15.23
N ARG A 155 31.82 12.28 16.56
CA ARG A 155 30.91 11.61 17.49
C ARG A 155 29.48 12.17 17.38
N TRP A 156 28.51 11.30 17.09
CA TRP A 156 27.17 11.43 17.67
C TRP A 156 26.69 10.07 18.19
N ALA A 157 26.78 9.94 19.50
CA ALA A 157 26.05 8.97 20.30
C ALA A 157 25.11 9.77 21.21
N VAL A 158 23.80 9.65 20.97
CA VAL A 158 22.68 9.95 21.89
C VAL A 158 21.54 9.03 21.42
N ALA A 159 21.35 7.84 22.01
CA ALA A 159 20.60 7.54 23.23
C ALA A 159 19.10 7.91 23.14
N GLY A 160 18.25 6.88 23.10
CA GLY A 160 16.79 6.99 23.16
C GLY A 160 16.17 5.66 23.60
N LEU A 161 16.50 5.25 24.82
CA LEU A 161 15.93 4.10 25.53
C LEU A 161 14.54 4.49 26.04
N ALA A 162 13.48 3.80 25.60
CA ALA A 162 12.17 3.88 26.23
C ALA A 162 11.63 2.47 26.46
N VAL A 163 11.72 2.03 27.71
CA VAL A 163 11.00 0.89 28.27
C VAL A 163 9.60 1.38 28.64
N GLY A 164 8.55 0.67 28.21
CA GLY A 164 7.17 0.92 28.62
C GLY A 164 6.27 -0.27 28.29
N LEU A 165 6.09 -1.15 29.28
CA LEU A 165 5.08 -2.20 29.31
C LEU A 165 3.66 -1.61 29.25
N GLY A 166 2.79 -2.18 28.43
CA GLY A 166 1.36 -1.90 28.41
C GLY A 166 0.58 -2.97 27.66
N VAL A 167 -0.01 -3.90 28.41
CA VAL A 167 -1.01 -4.89 27.95
C VAL A 167 -2.24 -4.17 27.41
N GLY A 168 -2.77 -4.58 26.26
CA GLY A 168 -4.04 -4.07 25.75
C GLY A 168 -4.51 -4.76 24.48
N ALA A 169 -5.30 -5.82 24.63
CA ALA A 169 -6.20 -6.29 23.59
C ALA A 169 -7.23 -5.20 23.28
N GLY A 170 -7.55 -4.99 21.99
CA GLY A 170 -8.61 -4.07 21.61
C GLY A 170 -8.67 -3.85 20.10
N GLY A 171 -9.58 -4.56 19.44
CA GLY A 171 -9.87 -4.39 18.04
C GLY A 171 -10.37 -2.98 17.73
N VAL A 172 -9.97 -2.46 16.57
CA VAL A 172 -10.53 -1.23 16.03
C VAL A 172 -11.58 -1.61 15.00
N LEU A 173 -12.84 -1.59 15.46
CA LEU A 173 -14.03 -1.48 14.62
C LEU A 173 -14.02 -0.09 13.98
N LEU A 174 -13.88 -0.01 12.65
CA LEU A 174 -14.17 1.22 11.93
C LEU A 174 -15.67 1.35 11.64
N MET A 175 -16.12 2.59 11.78
CA MET A 175 -17.50 2.99 12.02
C MET A 175 -18.41 2.75 10.81
N ARG A 176 -19.52 2.07 11.08
CA ARG A 176 -20.70 1.98 10.22
C ARG A 176 -21.41 3.34 10.23
N ARG A 177 -21.23 4.14 9.18
CA ARG A 177 -22.01 5.38 9.01
C ARG A 177 -23.33 5.05 8.35
N ALA A 178 -24.40 5.05 9.14
CA ALA A 178 -25.77 5.04 8.65
C ALA A 178 -26.09 6.41 8.05
N ALA A 179 -26.43 6.45 6.76
CA ALA A 179 -27.17 7.56 6.17
C ALA A 179 -28.60 7.07 5.93
N ASP A 180 -29.49 7.45 6.86
CA ASP A 180 -30.92 7.26 6.69
C ASP A 180 -31.40 8.03 5.44
N ARG A 181 -32.12 7.31 4.58
CA ARG A 181 -32.93 7.89 3.52
C ARG A 181 -33.97 8.82 4.15
N ARG A 182 -34.06 10.06 3.65
CA ARG A 182 -35.33 10.77 3.57
C ARG A 182 -35.58 11.19 2.13
N GLU A 183 -36.49 10.45 1.51
CA GLU A 183 -37.28 10.90 0.38
C GLU A 183 -37.98 12.22 0.75
N ALA A 184 -37.81 13.24 -0.08
CA ALA A 184 -38.80 14.30 -0.26
C ALA A 184 -38.57 14.92 -1.64
N GLY A 185 -39.51 14.67 -2.55
CA GLY A 185 -39.57 15.28 -3.88
C GLY A 185 -39.80 16.81 -3.83
N PRO A 186 -39.82 17.46 -5.01
CA PRO A 186 -39.57 18.89 -5.15
C PRO A 186 -40.85 19.73 -5.00
N PRO A 187 -40.72 21.02 -4.60
CA PRO A 187 -41.73 22.01 -4.96
C PRO A 187 -41.18 23.16 -5.81
N GLN A 188 -41.99 23.54 -6.80
CA GLN A 188 -41.82 24.64 -7.74
C GLN A 188 -42.31 25.98 -7.16
N GLY A 189 -41.60 27.07 -7.52
CA GLY A 189 -42.12 28.46 -7.58
C GLY A 189 -41.65 29.43 -6.48
N PRO A 190 -41.73 30.77 -6.66
CA PRO A 190 -42.19 31.54 -7.83
C PRO A 190 -41.09 32.39 -8.51
N ARG A 191 -41.35 32.80 -9.77
CA ARG A 191 -40.55 33.75 -10.56
C ARG A 191 -40.53 35.13 -9.91
N GLN A 192 -39.35 35.74 -9.81
CA GLN A 192 -39.17 37.18 -9.61
C GLN A 192 -38.28 37.68 -10.74
N GLU A 193 -38.91 38.28 -11.75
CA GLU A 193 -38.25 39.28 -12.58
C GLU A 193 -37.96 40.50 -11.71
N LEU A 194 -36.74 41.00 -11.73
CA LEU A 194 -36.47 42.41 -11.47
C LEU A 194 -35.50 42.90 -12.54
N ASN A 195 -36.10 43.61 -13.50
CA ASN A 195 -35.44 44.60 -14.35
C ASN A 195 -34.77 45.70 -13.51
N ASN A 196 -33.88 46.43 -14.21
CA ASN A 196 -33.29 47.77 -13.95
C ASN A 196 -31.76 47.66 -13.77
N LEU A 197 -30.91 48.27 -14.60
CA LEU A 197 -31.03 49.25 -15.69
C LEU A 197 -29.86 49.02 -16.67
#